data_AF-A0A8H5MAU1-F1
#
_entry.id   AF-A0A8H5MAU1-F1
#
_cell.length_a   1.000
_cell.length_b   1.000
_cell.length_c   1.000
_cell.angle_alpha   90.00
_cell.angle_beta   90.00
_cell.angle_gamma   90.00
#
_symmetry.space_group_name_H-M   'P 1'
#
loop_
_entity.id
_entity.type
_entity.pdbx_description
1 polymer ?
#
loop_
_entity_poly.entity_id
_entity_poly.type
_entity_poly.pdbx_seq_one_letter_code
_entity_poly.pdbx_strand_id
1 'polypeptide(L)'
;MPPKGGNAKKESGRAKKAENEASKKAQAAAEKEKKEAEEWKDGSKGSKASKEEKEEKRKADLARKAENARLLAEEEAAAPAKVKPASKASAKKAVHKPAGPGAIAAGGLAAAPQDDVPPEQREVESYAATGIDNALDLLEVVTAKMDKASVGQQAAGIERHPERRFKAAYEAYQERELPRLKDEHPGLRLQQYKDLLYKQFQKSPDNPFNQSMVSYDATKEEKLSALKEKQSQVEERLKEKK
;
A
#
# COMPACT_ATOMS: atom_id res chain seq x y z
N MET A 1 77.74 26.12 -19.85
CA MET A 1 76.48 25.38 -20.11
C MET A 1 75.81 25.12 -18.76
N PRO A 2 74.56 25.55 -18.53
CA PRO A 2 73.90 25.37 -17.23
C PRO A 2 73.48 23.90 -17.00
N PRO A 3 73.46 23.41 -15.75
CA PRO A 3 73.36 21.97 -15.47
C PRO A 3 71.94 21.42 -15.66
N LYS A 4 71.86 20.32 -16.40
CA LYS A 4 70.67 19.57 -16.80
C LYS A 4 70.15 18.68 -15.65
N GLY A 5 69.86 19.27 -14.48
CA GLY A 5 69.44 18.55 -13.27
C GLY A 5 68.25 19.17 -12.49
N GLY A 6 67.69 20.29 -12.96
CA GLY A 6 66.70 21.06 -12.21
C GLY A 6 65.26 20.51 -12.19
N ASN A 7 64.93 19.45 -12.93
CA ASN A 7 63.54 18.98 -13.08
C ASN A 7 63.11 17.96 -12.02
N ALA A 8 63.97 17.01 -11.63
CA ALA A 8 63.61 15.93 -10.69
C ALA A 8 63.25 16.45 -9.27
N LYS A 9 63.96 17.48 -8.78
CA LYS A 9 63.67 18.06 -7.46
C LYS A 9 62.35 18.85 -7.47
N LYS A 10 62.03 19.54 -8.57
CA LYS A 10 60.74 20.24 -8.75
C LYS A 10 59.58 19.25 -8.89
N GLU A 11 59.80 18.14 -9.58
CA GLU A 11 58.83 17.06 -9.72
C GLU A 11 58.53 16.39 -8.37
N SER A 12 59.56 16.10 -7.57
CA SER A 12 59.37 15.56 -6.21
C SER A 12 58.61 16.52 -5.27
N GLY A 13 58.81 17.83 -5.41
CA GLY A 13 58.07 18.83 -4.64
C GLY A 13 56.60 18.94 -5.07
N ARG A 14 56.33 18.82 -6.37
CA ARG A 14 54.96 18.76 -6.91
C ARG A 14 54.25 17.47 -6.51
N ALA A 15 54.95 16.33 -6.53
CA ALA A 15 54.43 15.05 -6.09
C ALA A 15 54.02 15.09 -4.60
N LYS A 16 54.90 15.60 -3.72
CA LYS A 16 54.59 15.74 -2.28
C LYS A 16 53.40 16.69 -2.03
N LYS A 17 53.26 17.75 -2.82
CA LYS A 17 52.11 18.65 -2.73
C LYS A 17 50.81 17.97 -3.20
N ALA A 18 50.88 17.21 -4.29
CA ALA A 18 49.74 16.44 -4.81
C ALA A 18 49.29 15.34 -3.83
N GLU A 19 50.22 14.62 -3.19
CA GLU A 19 49.90 13.61 -2.18
C GLU A 19 49.23 14.21 -0.95
N ASN A 20 49.67 15.38 -0.48
CA ASN A 20 49.06 16.06 0.66
C ASN A 20 47.67 16.66 0.32
N GLU A 21 47.48 17.13 -0.91
CA GLU A 21 46.16 17.55 -1.38
C GLU A 21 45.21 16.34 -1.59
N ALA A 22 45.73 15.20 -2.04
CA ALA A 22 44.97 13.96 -2.18
C ALA A 22 44.56 13.39 -0.81
N SER A 23 45.47 13.39 0.17
CA SER A 23 45.16 12.93 1.54
C SER A 23 44.09 13.80 2.20
N LYS A 24 44.18 15.13 2.04
CA LYS A 24 43.18 16.08 2.56
C LYS A 24 41.82 15.90 1.87
N LYS A 25 41.81 15.65 0.56
CA LYS A 25 40.57 15.34 -0.19
C LYS A 25 39.96 14.00 0.24
N ALA A 26 40.78 12.98 0.48
CA ALA A 26 40.32 11.67 0.97
C ALA A 26 39.72 11.76 2.38
N GLN A 27 40.35 12.53 3.29
CA GLN A 27 39.80 12.78 4.62
C GLN A 27 38.49 13.55 4.57
N ALA A 28 38.40 14.60 3.73
CA ALA A 28 37.16 15.35 3.54
C ALA A 28 36.05 14.50 2.91
N ALA A 29 36.37 13.59 2.00
CA ALA A 29 35.41 12.64 1.43
C ALA A 29 34.93 11.64 2.48
N ALA A 30 35.83 11.07 3.29
CA ALA A 30 35.49 10.15 4.37
C ALA A 30 34.64 10.82 5.46
N GLU A 31 34.88 12.10 5.78
CA GLU A 31 34.03 12.85 6.72
C GLU A 31 32.64 13.13 6.15
N LYS A 32 32.53 13.41 4.85
CA LYS A 32 31.23 13.58 4.18
C LYS A 32 30.47 12.26 4.13
N GLU A 33 31.12 11.16 3.77
CA GLU A 33 30.53 9.84 3.76
C GLU A 33 30.05 9.41 5.15
N LYS A 34 30.82 9.72 6.21
CA LYS A 34 30.39 9.47 7.59
C LYS A 34 29.16 10.30 7.98
N LYS A 35 29.14 11.59 7.64
CA LYS A 35 28.00 12.49 7.92
C LYS A 35 26.75 12.05 7.16
N GLU A 36 26.89 11.70 5.88
CA GLU A 36 25.81 11.14 5.08
C GLU A 36 25.34 9.81 5.68
N ALA A 37 26.24 8.92 6.09
CA ALA A 37 25.87 7.67 6.75
C ALA A 37 25.15 7.87 8.09
N GLU A 38 25.51 8.90 8.87
CA GLU A 38 24.80 9.27 10.11
C GLU A 38 23.42 9.85 9.82
N GLU A 39 23.30 10.74 8.82
CA GLU A 39 22.03 11.33 8.39
C GLU A 39 21.06 10.26 7.85
N TRP A 40 21.57 9.31 7.07
CA TRP A 40 20.81 8.15 6.59
C TRP A 40 20.44 7.18 7.71
N LYS A 41 21.25 7.06 8.77
CA LYS A 41 20.94 6.23 9.94
C LYS A 41 19.86 6.86 10.83
N ASP A 42 19.87 8.18 11.03
CA ASP A 42 18.83 8.84 11.83
C ASP A 42 17.46 8.85 11.12
N GLY A 43 17.42 8.89 9.79
CA GLY A 43 16.19 8.64 9.02
C GLY A 43 15.65 7.20 9.13
N SER A 44 16.50 6.22 9.48
CA SER A 44 16.14 4.79 9.54
C SER A 44 15.68 4.31 10.93
N LYS A 45 15.86 5.11 11.99
CA LYS A 45 15.71 4.67 13.39
C LYS A 45 14.28 4.26 13.78
N GLY A 46 13.25 4.71 13.05
CA GLY A 46 11.86 4.36 13.32
C GLY A 46 11.38 3.02 12.72
N SER A 47 12.00 2.54 11.63
CA SER A 47 11.49 1.38 10.86
C SER A 47 12.34 0.12 11.03
N LYS A 48 13.68 0.26 11.11
CA LYS A 48 14.59 -0.89 11.17
C LYS A 48 14.61 -1.58 12.54
N ALA A 49 14.60 -0.80 13.62
CA ALA A 49 14.53 -1.33 14.99
C ALA A 49 13.21 -2.09 15.24
N SER A 50 12.08 -1.61 14.73
CA SER A 50 10.79 -2.30 14.85
C SER A 50 10.72 -3.60 14.02
N LYS A 51 11.45 -3.67 12.91
CA LYS A 51 11.49 -4.85 12.05
C LYS A 51 12.44 -5.92 12.59
N GLU A 52 13.60 -5.54 13.11
CA GLU A 52 14.54 -6.45 13.77
C GLU A 52 13.94 -7.03 15.07
N GLU A 53 13.27 -6.22 15.90
CA GLU A 53 12.62 -6.72 17.12
C GLU A 53 11.43 -7.66 16.83
N LYS A 54 10.69 -7.44 15.73
CA LYS A 54 9.61 -8.36 15.29
C LYS A 54 10.15 -9.67 14.72
N GLU A 55 11.25 -9.63 13.98
CA GLU A 55 11.88 -10.84 13.43
C GLU A 55 12.57 -11.65 14.54
N GLU A 56 13.16 -10.99 15.54
CA GLU A 56 13.76 -11.65 16.70
C GLU A 56 12.70 -12.28 17.62
N LYS A 57 11.57 -11.60 17.87
CA LYS A 57 10.42 -12.19 18.57
C LYS A 57 9.85 -13.41 17.83
N ARG A 58 9.68 -13.33 16.50
CA ARG A 58 9.23 -14.49 15.71
C ARG A 58 10.18 -15.69 15.78
N LYS A 59 11.49 -15.46 15.78
CA LYS A 59 12.48 -16.53 15.92
C LYS A 59 12.47 -17.13 17.33
N ALA A 60 12.33 -16.31 18.36
CA ALA A 60 12.21 -16.77 19.75
C ALA A 60 10.93 -17.60 19.97
N ASP A 61 9.80 -17.17 19.41
CA ASP A 61 8.53 -17.90 19.50
C ASP A 61 8.58 -19.24 18.75
N LEU A 62 9.23 -19.28 17.58
CA LEU A 62 9.44 -20.52 16.83
C LEU A 62 10.37 -21.48 17.57
N ALA A 63 11.42 -20.99 18.21
CA ALA A 63 12.32 -21.81 19.02
C ALA A 63 11.60 -22.39 20.24
N ARG A 64 10.81 -21.57 20.95
CA ARG A 64 10.02 -22.02 22.11
C ARG A 64 8.95 -23.03 21.71
N LYS A 65 8.32 -22.86 20.55
CA LYS A 65 7.34 -23.82 20.03
C LYS A 65 7.99 -25.14 19.62
N ALA A 66 9.19 -25.10 19.06
CA ALA A 66 9.94 -26.31 18.71
C ALA A 66 10.38 -27.10 19.95
N GLU A 67 10.82 -26.42 21.02
CA GLU A 67 11.17 -27.05 22.30
C GLU A 67 9.94 -27.70 22.95
N ASN A 68 8.81 -26.99 23.03
CA ASN A 68 7.57 -27.54 23.56
C ASN A 68 7.06 -28.74 22.76
N ALA A 69 7.16 -28.69 21.42
CA ALA A 69 6.77 -29.81 20.57
C ALA A 69 7.68 -31.03 20.77
N ARG A 70 8.98 -30.80 21.00
CA ARG A 70 9.91 -31.88 21.33
C ARG A 70 9.59 -32.52 22.68
N LEU A 71 9.31 -31.71 23.71
CA LEU A 71 8.91 -32.21 25.02
C LEU A 71 7.61 -33.01 24.95
N LEU A 72 6.61 -32.53 24.21
CA LEU A 72 5.34 -33.24 24.02
C LEU A 72 5.55 -34.58 23.30
N ALA A 73 6.40 -34.63 22.27
CA ALA A 73 6.72 -35.88 21.59
C ALA A 73 7.46 -36.88 22.49
N GLU A 74 8.32 -36.39 23.39
CA GLU A 74 9.03 -37.21 24.37
C GLU A 74 8.06 -37.74 25.46
N GLU A 75 7.06 -36.94 25.84
CA GLU A 75 5.95 -37.37 26.73
C GLU A 75 4.99 -38.37 26.05
N GLU A 76 4.63 -38.18 24.78
CA GLU A 76 3.80 -39.14 24.03
C GLU A 76 4.54 -40.46 23.76
N ALA A 77 5.85 -40.42 23.53
CA ALA A 77 6.67 -41.63 23.39
C ALA A 77 6.87 -42.38 24.73
N ALA A 78 6.84 -41.66 25.85
CA ALA A 78 6.92 -42.24 27.20
C ALA A 78 5.55 -42.73 27.72
N ALA A 79 4.44 -42.40 27.05
CA ALA A 79 3.12 -42.87 27.43
C ALA A 79 2.94 -44.38 27.07
N PRO A 80 2.68 -45.27 28.04
CA PRO A 80 2.57 -46.70 27.76
C PRO A 80 1.27 -47.03 27.01
N ALA A 81 1.41 -47.65 25.83
CA ALA A 81 0.31 -48.12 25.00
C ALA A 81 -0.64 -49.04 25.78
N LYS A 82 -1.86 -48.57 26.05
CA LYS A 82 -2.89 -49.36 26.74
C LYS A 82 -4.20 -49.42 25.95
N VAL A 83 -4.34 -50.58 25.33
CA VAL A 83 -5.52 -51.47 25.26
C VAL A 83 -6.81 -50.92 24.61
N LYS A 84 -7.12 -51.46 23.43
CA LYS A 84 -8.51 -51.56 22.92
C LYS A 84 -9.29 -52.53 23.83
N PRO A 85 -10.55 -52.21 24.20
CA PRO A 85 -11.52 -53.28 24.39
C PRO A 85 -12.76 -53.14 23.51
N ALA A 86 -13.30 -54.32 23.24
CA ALA A 86 -14.32 -54.67 22.29
C ALA A 86 -15.72 -54.14 22.62
N SER A 87 -16.51 -54.14 21.55
CA SER A 87 -17.95 -54.06 21.43
C SER A 87 -18.78 -54.69 22.57
N LYS A 88 -19.77 -53.91 23.05
CA LYS A 88 -21.02 -54.48 23.58
C LYS A 88 -22.20 -53.66 23.07
N ALA A 89 -23.04 -54.33 22.27
CA ALA A 89 -24.30 -53.82 21.78
C ALA A 89 -25.33 -53.75 22.91
N SER A 90 -26.13 -52.68 22.95
CA SER A 90 -27.60 -52.73 23.10
C SER A 90 -28.20 -51.31 23.19
N ALA A 91 -29.45 -51.23 22.75
CA ALA A 91 -30.42 -50.14 22.94
C ALA A 91 -30.43 -49.00 21.89
N LYS A 92 -31.37 -49.15 20.98
CA LYS A 92 -31.84 -48.18 20.00
C LYS A 92 -32.38 -46.91 20.67
N LYS A 93 -31.95 -45.74 20.20
CA LYS A 93 -32.74 -44.50 20.13
C LYS A 93 -32.15 -43.60 19.04
N ALA A 94 -33.04 -42.88 18.36
CA ALA A 94 -32.85 -42.24 17.07
C ALA A 94 -31.59 -41.36 16.97
N VAL A 95 -30.80 -41.61 15.93
CA VAL A 95 -29.67 -40.77 15.51
C VAL A 95 -30.19 -39.72 14.54
N HIS A 96 -30.23 -38.46 14.99
CA HIS A 96 -30.04 -37.32 14.10
C HIS A 96 -28.65 -37.45 13.46
N LYS A 97 -28.61 -37.54 12.13
CA LYS A 97 -27.39 -37.55 11.34
C LYS A 97 -26.80 -36.13 11.35
N PRO A 98 -25.58 -35.88 11.87
CA PRO A 98 -24.90 -34.63 11.57
C PRO A 98 -24.38 -34.75 10.14
N ALA A 99 -25.01 -34.04 9.22
CA ALA A 99 -24.46 -33.82 7.89
C ALA A 99 -23.12 -33.08 8.05
N GLY A 100 -22.11 -33.59 7.34
CA GLY A 100 -20.75 -33.05 7.34
C GLY A 100 -20.64 -31.61 6.82
N PRO A 101 -19.42 -31.05 6.87
CA PRO A 101 -19.12 -29.66 6.56
C PRO A 101 -19.29 -29.40 5.07
N GLY A 102 -20.46 -28.90 4.67
CA GLY A 102 -20.75 -28.61 3.26
C GLY A 102 -21.92 -27.65 3.03
N ALA A 103 -22.34 -26.89 4.05
CA ALA A 103 -23.51 -26.01 3.97
C ALA A 103 -23.24 -24.60 4.55
N ILE A 104 -22.08 -24.01 4.25
CA ILE A 104 -21.80 -22.57 4.52
C ILE A 104 -21.81 -21.73 3.23
N ALA A 105 -22.49 -22.19 2.18
CA ALA A 105 -22.58 -21.52 0.90
C ALA A 105 -24.04 -21.33 0.45
N ALA A 106 -24.91 -20.87 1.35
CA ALA A 106 -26.18 -20.22 1.02
C ALA A 106 -26.88 -19.81 2.32
N GLY A 107 -27.09 -18.50 2.51
CA GLY A 107 -27.98 -17.99 3.55
C GLY A 107 -27.25 -17.36 4.73
N GLY A 108 -27.00 -16.06 4.63
CA GLY A 108 -26.46 -15.29 5.75
C GLY A 108 -26.05 -13.87 5.38
N LEU A 109 -26.78 -13.22 4.46
CA LEU A 109 -26.69 -11.77 4.32
C LEU A 109 -27.48 -11.18 5.50
N ALA A 110 -26.76 -10.81 6.54
CA ALA A 110 -27.32 -10.25 7.76
C ALA A 110 -28.10 -8.97 7.45
N ALA A 111 -29.26 -8.89 8.09
CA ALA A 111 -30.29 -7.89 7.90
C ALA A 111 -29.77 -6.45 8.09
N ALA A 112 -29.92 -5.64 7.05
CA ALA A 112 -30.12 -4.20 7.20
C ALA A 112 -31.52 -3.97 7.80
N PRO A 113 -31.74 -2.91 8.60
CA PRO A 113 -33.06 -2.60 9.14
C PRO A 113 -34.00 -2.32 7.97
N GLN A 114 -35.00 -3.19 7.78
CA GLN A 114 -36.04 -3.00 6.78
C GLN A 114 -37.02 -1.96 7.32
N ASP A 115 -36.99 -0.77 6.73
CA ASP A 115 -38.11 0.15 6.79
C ASP A 115 -39.36 -0.55 6.20
N ASP A 116 -40.45 -0.53 6.97
CA ASP A 116 -41.78 -1.05 6.64
C ASP A 116 -42.40 -0.27 5.46
N VAL A 117 -41.98 -0.59 4.23
CA VAL A 117 -42.58 -0.04 3.00
C VAL A 117 -43.09 -1.17 2.09
N PRO A 118 -44.39 -1.16 1.69
CA PRO A 118 -45.02 -2.21 0.88
C PRO A 118 -44.27 -2.53 -0.43
N PRO A 119 -44.28 -3.79 -0.89
CA PRO A 119 -43.44 -4.27 -2.00
C PRO A 119 -43.86 -3.83 -3.41
N GLU A 120 -44.98 -3.12 -3.60
CA GLU A 120 -45.52 -2.81 -4.94
C GLU A 120 -44.97 -1.52 -5.59
N GLN A 121 -44.06 -0.79 -4.94
CA GLN A 121 -43.49 0.46 -5.47
C GLN A 121 -41.96 0.52 -5.47
N ARG A 122 -41.28 -0.61 -5.24
CA ARG A 122 -39.83 -0.67 -5.44
C ARG A 122 -39.55 -0.81 -6.92
N GLU A 123 -39.55 0.30 -7.64
CA GLU A 123 -38.96 0.36 -8.97
C GLU A 123 -37.52 -0.14 -8.83
N VAL A 124 -37.25 -1.35 -9.31
CA VAL A 124 -35.90 -1.89 -9.33
C VAL A 124 -35.11 -1.02 -10.30
N GLU A 125 -34.28 -0.14 -9.76
CA GLU A 125 -33.39 0.70 -10.54
C GLU A 125 -32.35 -0.20 -11.21
N SER A 126 -32.31 -0.19 -12.55
CA SER A 126 -31.29 -0.89 -13.32
C SER A 126 -30.15 0.07 -13.63
N TYR A 127 -28.92 -0.38 -13.39
CA TYR A 127 -27.71 0.34 -13.73
C TYR A 127 -26.95 -0.43 -14.80
N ALA A 128 -26.52 0.26 -15.85
CA ALA A 128 -25.70 -0.31 -16.91
C ALA A 128 -24.33 0.37 -16.92
N ALA A 129 -23.28 -0.43 -16.70
CA ALA A 129 -21.91 0.00 -16.81
C ALA A 129 -21.30 -0.55 -18.11
N THR A 130 -21.21 0.27 -19.15
CA THR A 130 -20.48 -0.09 -20.39
C THR A 130 -19.02 0.34 -20.27
N GLY A 131 -18.09 -0.63 -20.24
CA GLY A 131 -16.65 -0.38 -20.10
C GLY A 131 -16.12 -0.66 -18.68
N ILE A 132 -14.80 -0.87 -18.57
CA ILE A 132 -14.15 -1.29 -17.32
C ILE A 132 -14.26 -0.20 -16.26
N ASP A 133 -13.98 1.06 -16.60
CA ASP A 133 -13.98 2.17 -15.64
C ASP A 133 -15.37 2.40 -15.04
N ASN A 134 -16.42 2.34 -15.88
CA ASN A 134 -17.80 2.46 -15.42
C ASN A 134 -18.22 1.29 -14.52
N ALA A 135 -17.70 0.09 -14.77
CA ALA A 135 -17.98 -1.08 -13.95
C ALA A 135 -17.26 -1.01 -12.60
N LEU A 136 -16.05 -0.45 -12.56
CA LEU A 136 -15.33 -0.19 -11.33
C LEU A 136 -16.03 0.88 -10.49
N ASP A 137 -16.49 1.97 -11.10
CA ASP A 137 -17.26 3.02 -10.43
C ASP A 137 -18.56 2.46 -9.82
N LEU A 138 -19.32 1.66 -10.60
CA LEU A 138 -20.54 1.02 -10.11
C LEU A 138 -20.26 0.05 -8.97
N LEU A 139 -19.18 -0.75 -9.08
CA LEU A 139 -18.79 -1.69 -8.03
C LEU A 139 -18.39 -0.93 -6.76
N GLU A 140 -17.67 0.19 -6.87
CA GLU A 140 -17.33 1.02 -5.72
C GLU A 140 -18.58 1.52 -5.00
N VAL A 141 -19.60 1.99 -5.74
CA VAL A 141 -20.88 2.41 -5.16
C VAL A 141 -21.63 1.23 -4.52
N VAL A 142 -21.78 0.12 -5.24
CA VAL A 142 -22.57 -1.05 -4.79
C VAL A 142 -21.90 -1.79 -3.62
N THR A 143 -20.56 -1.85 -3.59
CA THR A 143 -19.80 -2.52 -2.52
C THR A 143 -19.45 -1.59 -1.36
N ALA A 144 -19.69 -0.27 -1.50
CA ALA A 144 -19.50 0.67 -0.41
C ALA A 144 -20.32 0.23 0.80
N LYS A 145 -19.63 -0.08 1.89
CA LYS A 145 -20.29 -0.41 3.15
C LYS A 145 -20.88 0.87 3.72
N MET A 146 -22.22 0.93 3.77
CA MET A 146 -22.97 2.06 4.31
C MET A 146 -22.90 2.17 5.84
N ASP A 147 -22.13 1.31 6.50
CA ASP A 147 -21.86 1.39 7.93
C ASP A 147 -21.19 2.71 8.29
N LYS A 148 -21.68 3.38 9.33
CA LYS A 148 -21.18 4.70 9.80
C LYS A 148 -19.66 4.75 10.01
N ALA A 149 -19.05 3.62 10.36
CA ALA A 149 -17.60 3.48 10.50
C ALA A 149 -16.87 3.48 9.15
N SER A 150 -17.37 2.74 8.15
CA SER A 150 -16.79 2.70 6.80
C SER A 150 -16.96 4.00 6.06
N VAL A 151 -18.17 4.59 6.09
CA VAL A 151 -18.41 5.89 5.45
C VAL A 151 -17.56 6.99 6.11
N GLY A 152 -17.39 6.93 7.44
CA GLY A 152 -16.50 7.82 8.17
C GLY A 152 -15.02 7.70 7.77
N GLN A 153 -14.54 6.49 7.49
CA GLN A 153 -13.18 6.26 6.98
C GLN A 153 -13.00 6.76 5.54
N GLN A 154 -13.97 6.50 4.66
CA GLN A 154 -13.93 7.01 3.29
C GLN A 154 -13.97 8.55 3.27
N ALA A 155 -14.85 9.17 4.08
CA ALA A 155 -14.92 10.62 4.23
C ALA A 155 -13.66 11.23 4.87
N ALA A 156 -12.97 10.49 5.75
CA ALA A 156 -11.68 10.89 6.29
C ALA A 156 -10.54 10.80 5.25
N GLY A 157 -10.67 9.89 4.28
CA GLY A 157 -9.75 9.72 3.16
C GLY A 157 -9.89 10.79 2.07
N ILE A 158 -10.96 11.59 2.10
CA ILE A 158 -11.14 12.73 1.19
C ILE A 158 -10.03 13.75 1.43
N GLU A 159 -9.25 13.98 0.37
CA GLU A 159 -8.05 14.80 0.42
C GLU A 159 -8.37 16.28 0.66
N ARG A 160 -7.68 16.88 1.63
CA ARG A 160 -7.84 18.29 2.02
C ARG A 160 -6.78 19.21 1.40
N HIS A 161 -5.66 18.68 0.93
CA HIS A 161 -4.50 19.43 0.44
C HIS A 161 -4.02 18.91 -0.93
N PRO A 162 -4.77 19.19 -2.01
CA PRO A 162 -4.36 18.81 -3.36
C PRO A 162 -2.97 19.34 -3.72
N GLU A 163 -2.60 20.54 -3.25
CA GLU A 163 -1.27 21.14 -3.44
C GLU A 163 -0.12 20.28 -2.91
N ARG A 164 -0.31 19.60 -1.77
CA ARG A 164 0.73 18.74 -1.17
C ARG A 164 0.89 17.43 -1.92
N ARG A 165 -0.23 16.86 -2.41
CA ARG A 165 -0.21 15.61 -3.19
C ARG A 165 0.21 15.83 -4.63
N PHE A 166 -0.01 17.01 -5.19
CA PHE A 166 0.32 17.34 -6.58
C PHE A 166 1.77 16.99 -6.92
N LYS A 167 2.72 17.35 -6.05
CA LYS A 167 4.15 17.05 -6.28
C LYS A 167 4.41 15.55 -6.33
N ALA A 168 3.88 14.79 -5.37
CA ALA A 168 4.08 13.35 -5.31
C ALA A 168 3.37 12.61 -6.46
N ALA A 169 2.15 13.03 -6.80
CA ALA A 169 1.39 12.48 -7.91
C ALA A 169 2.06 12.80 -9.26
N TYR A 170 2.57 14.03 -9.43
CA TYR A 170 3.32 14.42 -10.62
C TYR A 170 4.63 13.63 -10.75
N GLU A 171 5.34 13.39 -9.64
CA GLU A 171 6.57 12.57 -9.64
C GLU A 171 6.27 11.11 -10.01
N ALA A 172 5.23 10.51 -9.43
CA ALA A 172 4.79 9.15 -9.79
C ALA A 172 4.35 9.05 -11.27
N TYR A 173 3.64 10.05 -11.77
CA TYR A 173 3.27 10.13 -13.18
C TYR A 173 4.51 10.30 -14.08
N GLN A 174 5.45 11.13 -13.65
CA GLN A 174 6.70 11.38 -14.37
C GLN A 174 7.51 10.08 -14.50
N GLU A 175 7.69 9.31 -13.43
CA GLU A 175 8.45 8.05 -13.49
C GLU A 175 7.80 7.01 -14.41
N ARG A 176 6.47 6.96 -14.46
CA ARG A 176 5.71 6.01 -15.29
C ARG A 176 5.72 6.38 -16.78
N GLU A 177 5.50 7.66 -17.11
CA GLU A 177 5.32 8.11 -18.49
C GLU A 177 6.61 8.58 -19.16
N LEU A 178 7.62 9.02 -18.39
CA LEU A 178 8.89 9.49 -18.95
C LEU A 178 9.63 8.46 -19.84
N PRO A 179 9.68 7.15 -19.55
CA PRO A 179 10.24 6.19 -20.51
C PRO A 179 9.41 6.09 -21.79
N ARG A 180 8.08 6.04 -21.69
CA ARG A 180 7.18 5.99 -22.86
C ARG A 180 7.36 7.20 -23.75
N LEU A 181 7.44 8.39 -23.14
CA LEU A 181 7.57 9.63 -23.88
C LEU A 181 8.93 9.77 -24.59
N LYS A 182 10.00 9.17 -24.03
CA LYS A 182 11.32 9.12 -24.67
C LYS A 182 11.32 8.23 -25.92
N ASP A 183 10.55 7.15 -25.90
CA ASP A 183 10.40 6.24 -27.03
C ASP A 183 9.54 6.89 -28.13
N GLU A 184 8.49 7.62 -27.77
CA GLU A 184 7.60 8.33 -28.71
C GLU A 184 8.26 9.56 -29.36
N HIS A 185 9.04 10.32 -28.60
CA HIS A 185 9.64 11.57 -29.04
C HIS A 185 11.16 11.60 -28.86
N PRO A 186 11.92 10.72 -29.53
CA PRO A 186 13.37 10.66 -29.37
C PRO A 186 14.03 11.97 -29.77
N GLY A 187 15.08 12.36 -29.04
CA GLY A 187 15.88 13.56 -29.33
C GLY A 187 15.39 14.86 -28.68
N LEU A 188 14.29 14.84 -27.93
CA LEU A 188 13.82 16.00 -27.18
C LEU A 188 14.70 16.25 -25.93
N ARG A 189 14.80 17.52 -25.49
CA ARG A 189 15.55 17.87 -24.25
C ARG A 189 14.76 17.44 -23.02
N LEU A 190 15.45 17.07 -21.93
CA LEU A 190 14.81 16.70 -20.65
C LEU A 190 13.74 17.71 -20.17
N GLN A 191 14.02 19.01 -20.32
CA GLN A 191 13.08 20.06 -19.93
C GLN A 191 11.79 20.03 -20.78
N GLN A 192 11.91 19.81 -22.08
CA GLN A 192 10.77 19.75 -22.99
C GLN A 192 9.89 18.52 -22.72
N TYR A 193 10.50 17.37 -22.34
CA TYR A 193 9.71 16.24 -21.85
C TYR A 193 8.96 16.61 -20.58
N LYS A 194 9.61 17.23 -19.60
CA LYS A 194 8.92 17.67 -18.36
C LYS A 194 7.76 18.62 -18.66
N ASP A 195 7.93 19.57 -19.58
CA ASP A 195 6.84 20.48 -19.96
C ASP A 195 5.67 19.75 -20.64
N LEU A 196 5.96 18.70 -21.42
CA LEU A 196 4.95 17.88 -22.08
C LEU A 196 4.21 16.97 -21.08
N LEU A 197 4.94 16.30 -20.19
CA LEU A 197 4.38 15.52 -19.10
C LEU A 197 3.54 16.38 -18.17
N TYR A 198 3.97 17.60 -17.86
CA TYR A 198 3.20 18.53 -17.03
C TYR A 198 1.86 18.89 -17.68
N LYS A 199 1.84 19.17 -18.99
CA LYS A 199 0.60 19.44 -19.74
C LYS A 199 -0.33 18.23 -19.80
N GLN A 200 0.22 17.03 -19.98
CA GLN A 200 -0.57 15.79 -19.95
C GLN A 200 -1.12 15.54 -18.54
N PHE A 201 -0.29 15.73 -17.51
CA PHE A 201 -0.68 15.55 -16.11
C PHE A 201 -1.78 16.52 -15.69
N GLN A 202 -1.74 17.78 -16.12
CA GLN A 202 -2.82 18.74 -15.84
C GLN A 202 -4.21 18.25 -16.28
N LYS A 203 -4.28 17.49 -17.38
CA LYS A 203 -5.53 16.92 -17.92
C LYS A 203 -5.81 15.50 -17.43
N SER A 204 -4.83 14.85 -16.81
CA SER A 204 -4.94 13.46 -16.37
C SER A 204 -5.89 13.33 -15.16
N PRO A 205 -6.66 12.23 -15.04
CA PRO A 205 -7.42 11.93 -13.82
C PRO A 205 -6.53 11.67 -12.60
N ASP A 206 -5.23 11.37 -12.81
CA ASP A 206 -4.24 11.19 -11.75
C ASP A 206 -3.90 12.50 -11.02
N ASN A 207 -4.27 13.66 -11.58
CA ASN A 207 -4.06 14.95 -10.94
C ASN A 207 -5.04 15.14 -9.76
N PRO A 208 -4.55 15.32 -8.52
CA PRO A 208 -5.41 15.55 -7.35
C PRO A 208 -6.33 16.78 -7.49
N PHE A 209 -5.98 17.76 -8.34
CA PHE A 209 -6.83 18.92 -8.61
C PHE A 209 -8.04 18.62 -9.49
N ASN A 210 -8.04 17.51 -10.24
CA ASN A 210 -9.17 17.10 -11.06
C ASN A 210 -10.17 16.22 -10.27
N GLN A 211 -9.82 15.85 -9.03
CA GLN A 211 -10.64 15.03 -8.13
C GLN A 211 -11.38 15.95 -7.14
N SER A 212 -12.67 15.70 -6.86
CA SER A 212 -13.51 16.60 -6.03
C SER A 212 -12.76 17.24 -4.85
N MET A 213 -12.68 18.56 -4.86
CA MET A 213 -12.03 19.29 -3.81
C MET A 213 -13.02 19.49 -2.68
N VAL A 214 -12.61 19.15 -1.46
CA VAL A 214 -13.35 19.52 -0.26
C VAL A 214 -12.53 20.57 0.46
N SER A 215 -13.18 21.65 0.88
CA SER A 215 -12.52 22.73 1.60
C SER A 215 -11.81 22.20 2.85
N TYR A 216 -10.69 22.83 3.20
CA TYR A 216 -9.87 22.41 4.34
C TYR A 216 -10.66 22.44 5.65
N ASP A 217 -11.48 23.49 5.83
CA ASP A 217 -12.33 23.72 7.00
C ASP A 217 -13.65 22.92 6.96
N ALA A 218 -13.84 22.04 5.97
CA ALA A 218 -15.08 21.32 5.81
C ALA A 218 -15.39 20.45 7.02
N THR A 219 -16.62 20.57 7.52
CA THR A 219 -17.10 19.77 8.64
C THR A 219 -17.21 18.29 8.23
N LYS A 220 -17.30 17.40 9.23
CA LYS A 220 -17.47 15.96 8.96
C LYS A 220 -18.72 15.68 8.12
N GLU A 221 -19.77 16.48 8.31
CA GLU A 221 -21.04 16.36 7.58
C GLU A 221 -20.88 16.80 6.13
N GLU A 222 -20.15 17.88 5.85
CA GLU A 222 -19.86 18.33 4.48
C GLU A 222 -18.99 17.34 3.69
N LYS A 223 -18.08 16.62 4.37
CA LYS A 223 -17.32 15.53 3.74
C LYS A 223 -18.22 14.35 3.38
N LEU A 224 -19.18 14.04 4.25
CA LEU A 224 -20.15 12.98 4.00
C LEU A 224 -21.12 13.38 2.88
N SER A 225 -21.56 14.64 2.82
CA SER A 225 -22.39 15.13 1.72
C SER A 225 -21.64 15.12 0.40
N ALA A 226 -20.39 15.59 0.35
CA ALA A 226 -19.57 15.54 -0.87
C ALA A 226 -19.31 14.10 -1.36
N LEU A 227 -19.16 13.14 -0.44
CA LEU A 227 -19.05 11.72 -0.78
C LEU A 227 -20.36 11.18 -1.35
N LYS A 228 -21.49 11.48 -0.70
CA LYS A 228 -22.82 11.09 -1.17
C LYS A 228 -23.15 11.70 -2.52
N GLU A 229 -22.83 12.97 -2.74
CA GLU A 229 -23.02 13.66 -4.01
C GLU A 229 -22.20 13.00 -5.14
N LYS A 230 -20.99 12.54 -4.84
CA LYS A 230 -20.21 11.74 -5.78
C LYS A 230 -20.90 10.41 -6.11
N GLN A 231 -21.33 9.68 -5.09
CA GLN A 231 -22.00 8.41 -5.27
C GLN A 231 -23.29 8.59 -6.09
N SER A 232 -24.09 9.61 -5.78
CA SER A 232 -25.31 9.92 -6.53
C SER A 232 -25.01 10.35 -7.97
N GLN A 233 -23.95 11.13 -8.23
CA GLN A 233 -23.54 11.46 -9.60
C GLN A 233 -23.13 10.23 -10.40
N VAL A 234 -22.44 9.27 -9.77
CA VAL A 234 -22.08 7.99 -10.41
C VAL A 234 -23.34 7.16 -10.67
N GLU A 235 -24.24 7.07 -9.70
CA GLU A 235 -25.52 6.37 -9.84
C GLU A 235 -26.37 6.98 -10.97
N GLU A 236 -26.56 8.30 -10.99
CA GLU A 236 -27.33 9.00 -12.03
C GLU A 236 -26.73 8.83 -13.42
N ARG A 237 -25.40 8.84 -13.53
CA ARG A 237 -24.70 8.63 -14.80
C ARG A 237 -24.88 7.21 -15.33
N LEU A 238 -24.94 6.21 -14.45
CA LEU A 238 -25.01 4.80 -14.80
C LEU A 238 -26.44 4.22 -14.75
N LYS A 239 -27.41 4.99 -14.24
CA LYS A 239 -28.82 4.62 -14.20
C LYS A 239 -29.38 4.55 -15.62
N GLU A 240 -29.98 3.41 -15.96
CA GLU A 240 -30.68 3.27 -17.23
C GLU A 240 -31.93 4.16 -17.21
N LYS A 241 -31.93 5.19 -18.05
CA LYS A 241 -33.16 5.93 -18.35
C LYS A 241 -34.04 5.04 -19.22
N LYS A 242 -35.14 4.56 -18.64
CA LYS A 242 -36.23 3.90 -19.37
C LYS A 242 -36.91 4.86 -20.34
#